data_AF-A0A447I967-F1
#
_entry.id   AF-A0A447I967-F1
#
_cell.length_a   1.000
_cell.length_b   1.000
_cell.length_c   1.000
_cell.angle_alpha   90.00
_cell.angle_beta   90.00
_cell.angle_gamma   90.00
#
_symmetry.space_group_name_H-M   'P 1'
#
loop_
_entity.id
_entity.type
_entity.pdbx_description
1 polymer ?
#
loop_
_entity_poly.entity_id
_entity_poly.type
_entity_poly.pdbx_seq_one_letter_code
_entity_poly.pdbx_strand_id
1 'polypeptide(L)'
;MVTQAYAQEAETPAAEHAVDAAHGTDAAHGDPTADTHATTEAHGGDHGSGVFPPFDPATFPSQLVWLAITFAALYVLLSKVALPRIGGILENRKALIDADLAAADADRQKTDAAIAAYEKALADAKSNAQGIANQTRDAIQADLAVKRTAVEADLSAKVTAAEARIAQTKAEALTHVDEIAAETAQAVVGQIVGDVSADSVRAAVAKVKG
;
A
#
# COMPACT_ATOMS: atom_id res chain seq x y z
N MET A 1 -16.75 -31.74 15.91
CA MET A 1 -15.72 -31.29 16.86
C MET A 1 -15.78 -29.77 16.86
N VAL A 2 -16.52 -29.21 17.83
CA VAL A 2 -15.98 -28.37 18.93
C VAL A 2 -15.44 -27.07 18.31
N THR A 3 -16.13 -25.94 18.44
CA THR A 3 -16.12 -25.15 19.68
C THR A 3 -17.40 -24.29 19.83
N GLN A 4 -18.25 -24.67 20.78
CA GLN A 4 -19.00 -23.71 21.60
C GLN A 4 -18.02 -23.15 22.63
N ALA A 5 -17.89 -21.82 22.73
CA ALA A 5 -17.37 -21.17 23.93
C ALA A 5 -17.66 -19.66 23.90
N TYR A 6 -18.37 -19.21 24.93
CA TYR A 6 -18.38 -17.85 25.47
C TYR A 6 -19.26 -16.79 24.80
N ALA A 7 -20.56 -16.83 25.10
CA ALA A 7 -21.37 -15.63 25.22
C ALA A 7 -22.16 -15.76 26.53
N GLN A 8 -21.53 -15.32 27.62
CA GLN A 8 -22.11 -15.34 28.96
C GLN A 8 -22.20 -13.90 29.47
N GLU A 9 -23.44 -13.50 29.77
CA GLU A 9 -23.90 -12.53 30.77
C GLU A 9 -23.22 -11.16 30.85
N ALA A 10 -23.91 -10.14 30.31
CA ALA A 10 -23.82 -8.77 30.81
C ALA A 10 -25.20 -8.38 31.37
N GLU A 11 -25.51 -8.88 32.56
CA GLU A 11 -26.58 -8.34 33.40
C GLU A 11 -26.08 -7.06 34.06
N THR A 12 -26.61 -5.93 33.63
CA THR A 12 -26.63 -4.70 34.41
C THR A 12 -27.86 -4.69 35.31
N PRO A 13 -27.70 -4.45 36.62
CA PRO A 13 -28.76 -3.83 37.39
C PRO A 13 -28.35 -2.40 37.75
N ALA A 14 -29.13 -1.45 37.23
CA ALA A 14 -29.25 -0.12 37.78
C ALA A 14 -30.07 -0.17 39.08
N ALA A 15 -29.67 0.70 40.03
CA ALA A 15 -30.45 1.30 41.12
C ALA A 15 -31.32 0.38 42.01
N GLU A 16 -31.12 0.44 43.33
CA GLU A 16 -32.05 1.16 44.21
C GLU A 16 -31.56 1.14 45.67
N HIS A 17 -31.73 2.29 46.32
CA HIS A 17 -31.60 2.48 47.75
C HIS A 17 -32.75 1.78 48.48
N ALA A 18 -32.43 0.90 49.43
CA ALA A 18 -33.36 0.53 50.48
C ALA A 18 -32.58 0.25 51.78
N VAL A 19 -32.78 1.16 52.72
CA VAL A 19 -32.92 0.94 54.17
C VAL A 19 -32.75 -0.50 54.63
N ASP A 20 -31.79 -0.74 55.53
CA ASP A 20 -31.99 -1.74 56.57
C ASP A 20 -31.45 -1.25 57.91
N ALA A 21 -32.37 -1.24 58.86
CA ALA A 21 -32.17 -0.94 60.26
C ALA A 21 -32.30 -2.27 60.99
N ALA A 22 -31.20 -2.80 61.51
CA ALA A 22 -31.25 -3.83 62.54
C ALA A 22 -29.88 -3.96 63.22
N HIS A 23 -29.74 -3.32 64.38
CA HIS A 23 -28.67 -3.63 65.32
C HIS A 23 -29.13 -4.79 66.21
N GLY A 24 -28.45 -5.93 66.09
CA GLY A 24 -28.65 -7.11 66.91
C GLY A 24 -28.01 -6.97 68.28
N THR A 25 -28.86 -7.08 69.30
CA THR A 25 -28.75 -7.89 70.52
C THR A 25 -27.59 -7.72 71.50
N ASP A 26 -28.03 -7.40 72.72
CA ASP A 26 -27.60 -7.91 74.03
C ASP A 26 -26.20 -7.57 74.56
N ALA A 27 -26.19 -6.59 75.46
CA ALA A 27 -25.55 -6.79 76.76
C ALA A 27 -26.27 -5.97 77.84
N ALA A 28 -26.77 -6.68 78.84
CA ALA A 28 -27.32 -6.13 80.08
C ALA A 28 -26.37 -5.10 80.70
N HIS A 29 -26.82 -3.85 80.80
CA HIS A 29 -26.20 -2.85 81.66
C HIS A 29 -27.07 -2.67 82.90
N GLY A 30 -26.56 -3.17 84.02
CA GLY A 30 -27.10 -2.90 85.35
C GLY A 30 -27.14 -1.40 85.60
N ASP A 31 -28.19 -0.99 86.30
CA ASP A 31 -28.39 0.34 86.85
C ASP A 31 -27.20 0.78 87.71
N PRO A 32 -26.47 1.86 87.33
CA PRO A 32 -25.56 2.55 88.21
C PRO A 32 -26.04 4.00 88.32
N THR A 33 -27.27 4.21 88.77
CA THR A 33 -27.61 5.42 89.56
C THR A 33 -26.79 5.51 90.87
N ALA A 34 -25.80 4.63 91.06
CA ALA A 34 -24.97 4.50 92.24
C ALA A 34 -23.78 5.47 92.35
N ASP A 35 -23.44 6.26 91.33
CA ASP A 35 -22.34 7.25 91.44
C ASP A 35 -22.71 8.62 90.81
N THR A 36 -23.80 9.21 91.29
CA THR A 36 -24.04 10.65 91.10
C THR A 36 -23.23 11.44 92.13
N HIS A 37 -21.93 11.57 91.91
CA HIS A 37 -21.11 12.57 92.61
C HIS A 37 -21.03 13.83 91.73
N ALA A 38 -22.03 14.69 91.87
CA ALA A 38 -21.89 16.10 91.51
C ALA A 38 -21.12 16.81 92.63
N THR A 39 -19.79 16.74 92.60
CA THR A 39 -18.94 17.66 93.36
C THR A 39 -18.36 18.69 92.40
N THR A 40 -19.02 19.84 92.33
CA THR A 40 -18.38 21.06 91.81
C THR A 40 -17.39 21.53 92.88
N GLU A 41 -16.14 21.10 92.77
CA GLU A 41 -15.05 21.75 93.48
C GLU A 41 -14.64 23.01 92.70
N ALA A 42 -15.24 24.14 93.10
CA ALA A 42 -14.73 25.44 92.75
C ALA A 42 -13.46 25.69 93.57
N HIS A 43 -12.29 25.44 92.97
CA HIS A 43 -11.03 25.99 93.50
C HIS A 43 -11.07 27.51 93.36
N GLY A 44 -11.48 28.17 94.44
CA GLY A 44 -11.39 29.61 94.60
C GLY A 44 -9.93 30.05 94.71
N GLY A 45 -9.53 30.94 93.80
CA GLY A 45 -8.25 31.62 93.79
C GLY A 45 -8.29 32.83 92.86
N ASP A 46 -8.73 33.96 93.43
CA ASP A 46 -8.43 35.37 93.12
C ASP A 46 -8.20 35.86 91.67
N HIS A 47 -8.95 36.92 91.34
CA HIS A 47 -8.82 37.91 90.25
C HIS A 47 -9.09 37.54 88.77
N GLY A 48 -10.19 38.09 88.24
CA GLY A 48 -10.36 38.42 86.82
C GLY A 48 -11.76 38.14 86.26
N SER A 49 -12.42 39.13 85.68
CA SER A 49 -13.72 39.04 84.99
C SER A 49 -13.76 37.86 83.99
N GLY A 50 -14.48 36.78 84.33
CA GLY A 50 -14.33 35.48 83.68
C GLY A 50 -15.06 35.34 82.34
N VAL A 51 -14.29 35.38 81.26
CA VAL A 51 -14.65 34.96 79.90
C VAL A 51 -14.95 33.44 79.88
N PHE A 52 -15.88 32.99 79.02
CA PHE A 52 -16.15 31.56 78.81
C PHE A 52 -14.83 30.81 78.51
N PRO A 53 -14.44 29.79 79.29
CA PRO A 53 -13.08 29.22 79.26
C PRO A 53 -12.50 28.87 77.87
N PRO A 54 -13.25 28.35 76.88
CA PRO A 54 -12.70 28.08 75.55
C PRO A 54 -12.61 29.32 74.63
N PHE A 55 -13.08 30.49 75.06
CA PHE A 55 -12.91 31.78 74.37
C PHE A 55 -12.01 32.76 75.14
N ASP A 56 -11.23 32.28 76.12
CA ASP A 56 -10.25 33.11 76.80
C ASP A 56 -9.12 33.52 75.84
N PRO A 57 -8.99 34.81 75.48
CA PRO A 57 -7.99 35.29 74.54
C PRO A 57 -6.55 35.12 75.02
N ALA A 58 -6.31 34.83 76.30
CA ALA A 58 -4.99 34.50 76.82
C ALA A 58 -4.42 33.18 76.26
N THR A 59 -5.27 32.26 75.78
CA THR A 59 -4.85 30.95 75.24
C THR A 59 -4.62 30.94 73.73
N PHE A 60 -5.20 31.90 73.00
CA PHE A 60 -5.06 32.00 71.54
C PHE A 60 -3.60 32.16 71.06
N PRO A 61 -2.71 32.93 71.71
CA PRO A 61 -1.32 33.04 71.28
C PRO A 61 -0.60 31.68 71.24
N SER A 62 -0.83 30.82 72.24
CA SER A 62 -0.23 29.48 72.28
C SER A 62 -0.77 28.57 71.17
N GLN A 63 -2.08 28.59 70.95
CA GLN A 63 -2.71 27.86 69.85
C GLN A 63 -2.22 28.33 68.48
N LEU A 64 -2.06 29.64 68.28
CA LEU A 64 -1.54 30.23 67.05
C LEU A 64 -0.07 29.89 66.82
N VAL A 65 0.76 29.87 67.87
CA VAL A 65 2.16 29.44 67.79
C VAL A 65 2.24 27.97 67.37
N TRP A 66 1.46 27.09 67.99
CA TRP A 66 1.47 25.67 67.64
C TRP A 66 0.86 25.40 66.26
N LEU A 67 -0.19 26.13 65.89
CA LEU A 67 -0.75 26.13 64.53
C LEU A 67 0.32 26.57 63.51
N ALA A 68 1.05 27.63 63.78
CA ALA A 68 2.12 28.11 62.89
C ALA A 68 3.23 27.07 62.74
N ILE A 69 3.65 26.42 63.84
CA ILE A 69 4.68 25.37 63.81
C ILE A 69 4.22 24.16 62.99
N THR A 70 3.02 23.64 63.27
CA THR A 70 2.48 22.47 62.55
C THR A 70 2.17 22.77 61.09
N PHE A 71 1.64 23.96 60.80
CA PHE A 71 1.40 24.42 59.43
C PHE A 71 2.70 24.60 58.67
N ALA A 72 3.73 25.19 59.28
CA ALA A 72 5.06 25.32 58.66
C ALA A 72 5.68 23.95 58.39
N ALA A 73 5.59 23.01 59.33
CA ALA A 73 6.07 21.64 59.14
C ALA A 73 5.34 20.93 57.98
N LEU A 74 4.01 21.04 57.92
CA LEU A 74 3.19 20.48 56.84
C LEU A 74 3.51 21.15 55.49
N TYR A 75 3.69 22.47 55.46
CA TYR A 75 4.05 23.23 54.27
C TYR A 75 5.40 22.78 53.72
N VAL A 76 6.40 22.59 54.59
CA VAL A 76 7.72 22.09 54.17
C VAL A 76 7.59 20.68 53.61
N LEU A 77 6.81 19.79 54.25
CA LEU A 77 6.58 18.43 53.77
C LEU A 77 5.90 18.42 52.38
N LEU A 78 4.86 19.22 52.18
CA LEU A 78 4.17 19.33 50.88
C LEU A 78 5.07 19.94 49.81
N SER A 79 5.79 21.01 50.13
CA SER A 79 6.68 21.69 49.19
C SER A 79 7.85 20.81 48.76
N LYS A 80 8.41 20.00 49.67
CA LYS A 80 9.57 19.15 49.40
C LYS A 80 9.26 17.74 48.93
N VAL A 81 8.05 17.22 49.16
CA VAL A 81 7.71 15.82 48.83
C VAL A 81 6.52 15.73 47.88
N ALA A 82 5.40 16.37 48.20
CA ALA A 82 4.18 16.22 47.39
C ALA A 82 4.29 16.93 46.03
N LEU A 83 4.69 18.21 46.02
CA LEU A 83 4.86 18.99 44.79
C LEU A 83 5.88 18.38 43.81
N PRO A 84 7.11 18.00 44.22
CA PRO A 84 8.06 17.41 43.27
C PRO A 84 7.61 16.04 42.75
N ARG A 85 6.87 15.24 43.55
CA ARG A 85 6.30 13.98 43.05
C ARG A 85 5.25 14.21 41.97
N ILE A 86 4.36 15.17 42.16
CA ILE A 86 3.33 15.51 41.16
C ILE A 86 3.97 16.12 39.91
N GLY A 87 4.95 17.01 40.09
CA GLY A 87 5.72 17.58 38.99
C GLY A 87 6.43 16.52 38.14
N GLY A 88 7.06 15.52 38.79
CA GLY A 88 7.70 14.41 38.10
C GLY A 88 6.73 13.54 37.29
N ILE A 89 5.52 13.30 37.80
CA ILE A 89 4.49 12.54 37.05
C ILE A 89 4.01 13.34 35.83
N LEU A 90 3.79 14.65 36.00
CA LEU A 90 3.35 15.50 34.90
C LEU A 90 4.41 15.60 33.81
N GLU A 91 5.66 15.79 34.19
CA GLU A 91 6.79 15.80 33.26
C GLU A 91 6.95 14.46 32.55
N ASN A 92 6.88 13.34 33.27
CA ASN A 92 6.97 12.01 32.66
C ASN A 92 5.83 11.77 31.64
N ARG A 93 4.59 12.16 31.97
CA ARG A 93 3.47 12.06 31.03
C ARG A 93 3.68 12.95 29.81
N LYS A 94 4.12 14.18 30.01
CA LYS A 94 4.44 15.10 28.92
C LYS A 94 5.53 14.52 28.01
N ALA A 95 6.61 14.02 28.59
CA ALA A 95 7.71 13.41 27.85
C ALA A 95 7.26 12.18 27.04
N LEU A 96 6.39 11.33 27.61
CA LEU A 96 5.80 10.21 26.87
C LEU A 96 4.92 10.67 25.72
N ILE A 97 4.02 11.64 25.95
CA ILE A 97 3.16 12.18 24.90
C ILE A 97 3.99 12.81 23.78
N ASP A 98 5.00 13.61 24.13
CA ASP A 98 5.88 14.26 23.15
C ASP A 98 6.68 13.21 22.36
N ALA A 99 7.14 12.13 23.02
CA ALA A 99 7.83 11.02 22.36
C ALA A 99 6.91 10.22 21.44
N ASP A 100 5.68 9.93 21.86
CA ASP A 100 4.68 9.21 21.06
C ASP A 100 4.26 10.03 19.83
N LEU A 101 4.06 11.34 20.00
CA LEU A 101 3.78 12.25 18.89
C LEU A 101 4.95 12.31 17.91
N ALA A 102 6.19 12.44 18.40
CA ALA A 102 7.38 12.44 17.56
C ALA A 102 7.56 11.11 16.80
N ALA A 103 7.27 9.98 17.45
CA ALA A 103 7.30 8.67 16.81
C ALA A 103 6.21 8.55 15.72
N ALA A 104 4.98 8.99 16.02
CA ALA A 104 3.88 8.99 15.06
C ALA A 104 4.18 9.88 13.84
N ASP A 105 4.74 11.07 14.05
CA ASP A 105 5.15 11.98 12.98
C ASP A 105 6.29 11.39 12.14
N ALA A 106 7.28 10.76 12.78
CA ALA A 106 8.36 10.08 12.07
C ALA A 106 7.85 8.91 11.23
N ASP A 107 6.93 8.11 11.76
CA ASP A 107 6.34 6.98 11.03
C ASP A 107 5.45 7.47 9.89
N ARG A 108 4.67 8.55 10.10
CA ARG A 108 3.93 9.22 9.03
C ARG A 108 4.87 9.68 7.91
N GLN A 109 5.96 10.37 8.24
CA GLN A 109 6.93 10.83 7.24
C GLN A 109 7.58 9.66 6.47
N LYS A 110 7.90 8.55 7.15
CA LYS A 110 8.41 7.34 6.48
C LYS A 110 7.37 6.75 5.53
N THR A 111 6.10 6.68 5.94
CA THR A 111 5.00 6.19 5.08
C THR A 111 4.81 7.10 3.88
N ASP A 112 4.75 8.42 4.08
CA ASP A 112 4.61 9.39 2.98
C ASP A 112 5.80 9.31 2.01
N ALA A 113 7.02 9.16 2.52
CA ALA A 113 8.21 8.94 1.69
C ALA A 113 8.17 7.60 0.93
N ALA A 114 7.69 6.53 1.56
CA ALA A 114 7.54 5.22 0.92
C ALA A 114 6.46 5.25 -0.18
N ILE A 115 5.34 5.93 0.05
CA ILE A 115 4.29 6.15 -0.95
C ILE A 115 4.86 6.92 -2.14
N ALA A 116 5.54 8.05 -1.90
CA ALA A 116 6.14 8.84 -2.96
C ALA A 116 7.18 8.06 -3.77
N ALA A 117 8.02 7.25 -3.11
CA ALA A 117 8.99 6.39 -3.78
C ALA A 117 8.31 5.29 -4.61
N TYR A 118 7.23 4.68 -4.10
CA TYR A 118 6.46 3.68 -4.82
C TYR A 118 5.77 4.26 -6.05
N GLU A 119 5.10 5.41 -5.90
CA GLU A 119 4.45 6.11 -7.01
C GLU A 119 5.45 6.51 -8.10
N LYS A 120 6.62 7.02 -7.69
CA LYS A 120 7.72 7.32 -8.61
C LYS A 120 8.20 6.07 -9.33
N ALA A 121 8.46 4.98 -8.61
CA ALA A 121 8.90 3.72 -9.22
C ALA A 121 7.87 3.18 -10.22
N LEU A 122 6.57 3.32 -9.92
CA LEU A 122 5.50 2.92 -10.83
C LEU A 122 5.44 3.81 -12.09
N ALA A 123 5.61 5.13 -11.93
CA ALA A 123 5.66 6.07 -13.04
C ALA A 123 6.88 5.82 -13.95
N ASP A 124 8.05 5.63 -13.35
CA ASP A 124 9.30 5.32 -14.05
C ASP A 124 9.18 3.97 -14.79
N ALA A 125 8.63 2.94 -14.15
CA ALA A 125 8.39 1.64 -14.78
C ALA A 125 7.43 1.73 -15.98
N LYS A 126 6.33 2.50 -15.86
CA LYS A 126 5.40 2.73 -16.98
C LYS A 126 6.06 3.49 -18.12
N SER A 127 6.84 4.53 -17.82
CA SER A 127 7.59 5.31 -18.81
C SER A 127 8.61 4.43 -19.55
N ASN A 128 9.38 3.63 -18.81
CA ASN A 128 10.34 2.70 -19.38
C ASN A 128 9.66 1.64 -20.25
N ALA A 129 8.53 1.06 -19.81
CA ALA A 129 7.77 0.09 -20.60
C ALA A 129 7.26 0.70 -21.92
N GLN A 130 6.73 1.93 -21.88
CA GLN A 130 6.32 2.66 -23.09
C GLN A 130 7.52 2.96 -24.00
N GLY A 131 8.66 3.35 -23.42
CA GLY A 131 9.91 3.56 -24.16
C GLY A 131 10.37 2.31 -24.89
N ILE A 132 10.42 1.17 -24.20
CA ILE A 132 10.79 -0.13 -24.78
C ILE A 132 9.80 -0.55 -25.87
N ALA A 133 8.49 -0.37 -25.65
CA ALA A 133 7.47 -0.70 -26.64
C ALA A 133 7.63 0.12 -27.93
N ASN A 134 7.87 1.42 -27.80
CA ASN A 134 8.12 2.30 -28.96
C ASN A 134 9.41 1.93 -29.68
N GLN A 135 10.52 1.78 -28.95
CA GLN A 135 11.81 1.38 -29.54
C GLN A 135 11.71 0.02 -30.27
N THR A 136 11.03 -0.95 -29.68
CA THR A 136 10.82 -2.27 -30.29
C THR A 136 9.96 -2.16 -31.55
N ARG A 137 8.90 -1.35 -31.51
CA ARG A 137 8.03 -1.12 -32.66
C ARG A 137 8.80 -0.47 -33.81
N ASP A 138 9.64 0.51 -33.52
CA ASP A 138 10.48 1.20 -34.51
C ASP A 138 11.54 0.26 -35.10
N ALA A 139 12.20 -0.53 -34.26
CA ALA A 139 13.18 -1.54 -34.69
C ALA A 139 12.54 -2.62 -35.58
N ILE A 140 11.36 -3.12 -35.22
CA ILE A 140 10.61 -4.08 -36.03
C ILE A 140 10.21 -3.47 -37.36
N GLN A 141 9.73 -2.23 -37.40
CA GLN A 141 9.37 -1.56 -38.65
C GLN A 141 10.58 -1.39 -39.56
N ALA A 142 11.74 -1.03 -39.01
CA ALA A 142 12.99 -0.92 -39.76
C ALA A 142 13.43 -2.29 -40.33
N ASP A 143 13.43 -3.35 -39.52
CA ASP A 143 13.77 -4.71 -39.97
C ASP A 143 12.80 -5.23 -41.04
N LEU A 144 11.50 -4.97 -40.87
CA LEU A 144 10.49 -5.31 -41.87
C LEU A 144 10.71 -4.56 -43.18
N ALA A 145 11.06 -3.28 -43.14
CA ALA A 145 11.36 -2.51 -44.35
C ALA A 145 12.57 -3.10 -45.10
N VAL A 146 13.65 -3.41 -44.38
CA VAL A 146 14.86 -4.03 -44.97
C VAL A 146 14.53 -5.39 -45.59
N LYS A 147 13.85 -6.27 -44.86
CA LYS A 147 13.45 -7.59 -45.36
C LYS A 147 12.52 -7.49 -46.56
N ARG A 148 11.57 -6.56 -46.51
CA ARG A 148 10.64 -6.32 -47.62
C ARG A 148 11.39 -5.89 -48.87
N THR A 149 12.29 -4.91 -48.78
CA THR A 149 13.09 -4.47 -49.92
C THR A 149 13.99 -5.59 -50.46
N ALA A 150 14.58 -6.41 -49.59
CA ALA A 150 15.39 -7.56 -50.02
C ALA A 150 14.56 -8.61 -50.77
N VAL A 151 13.37 -8.95 -50.26
CA VAL A 151 12.45 -9.89 -50.90
C VAL A 151 11.91 -9.34 -52.22
N GLU A 152 11.55 -8.05 -52.27
CA GLU A 152 11.10 -7.39 -53.50
C GLU A 152 12.21 -7.41 -54.57
N ALA A 153 13.47 -7.19 -54.18
CA ALA A 153 14.61 -7.28 -55.10
C ALA A 153 14.86 -8.71 -55.61
N ASP A 154 14.84 -9.72 -54.72
CA ASP A 154 14.99 -11.14 -55.10
C ASP A 154 13.83 -11.59 -56.02
N LEU A 155 12.60 -11.19 -55.71
CA LEU A 155 11.44 -11.50 -56.52
C LEU A 155 11.55 -10.87 -57.92
N SER A 156 11.95 -9.59 -57.99
CA SER A 156 12.17 -8.92 -59.28
C SER A 156 13.24 -9.64 -60.11
N ALA A 157 14.36 -10.05 -59.49
CA ALA A 157 15.41 -10.79 -60.18
C ALA A 157 14.91 -12.14 -60.71
N LYS A 158 14.12 -12.88 -59.92
CA LYS A 158 13.51 -14.15 -60.32
C LYS A 158 12.52 -13.99 -61.46
N VAL A 159 11.70 -12.94 -61.44
CA VAL A 159 10.77 -12.63 -62.54
C VAL A 159 11.55 -12.35 -63.83
N THR A 160 12.56 -11.48 -63.79
CA THR A 160 13.39 -11.19 -64.97
C THR A 160 14.11 -12.44 -65.50
N ALA A 161 14.63 -13.29 -64.62
CA ALA A 161 15.27 -14.55 -65.02
C ALA A 161 14.28 -15.53 -65.65
N ALA A 162 13.06 -15.63 -65.11
CA ALA A 162 12.00 -16.46 -65.66
C ALA A 162 11.53 -15.95 -67.02
N GLU A 163 11.36 -14.63 -67.19
CA GLU A 163 11.02 -14.00 -68.46
C GLU A 163 12.09 -14.27 -69.54
N ALA A 164 13.38 -14.14 -69.18
CA ALA A 164 14.48 -14.47 -70.08
C ALA A 164 14.47 -15.94 -70.51
N ARG A 165 14.22 -16.87 -69.56
CA ARG A 165 14.12 -18.31 -69.85
C ARG A 165 12.93 -18.61 -70.76
N ILE A 166 11.77 -18.00 -70.50
CA ILE A 166 10.58 -18.15 -71.35
C ILE A 166 10.86 -17.64 -72.77
N ALA A 167 11.52 -16.48 -72.90
CA ALA A 167 11.89 -15.92 -74.21
C ALA A 167 12.86 -16.84 -74.97
N GLN A 168 13.85 -17.40 -74.29
CA GLN A 168 14.79 -18.36 -74.87
C GLN A 168 14.06 -19.64 -75.32
N THR A 169 13.29 -20.29 -74.45
CA THR A 169 12.56 -21.52 -74.81
C THR A 169 11.55 -21.26 -75.93
N LYS A 170 10.93 -20.08 -75.97
CA LYS A 170 10.06 -19.69 -77.10
C LYS A 170 10.86 -19.58 -78.40
N ALA A 171 12.05 -18.97 -78.38
CA ALA A 171 12.89 -18.87 -79.56
C ALA A 171 13.33 -20.26 -80.06
N GLU A 172 13.78 -21.14 -79.16
CA GLU A 172 14.15 -22.54 -79.47
C GLU A 172 12.96 -23.36 -80.00
N ALA A 173 11.78 -23.22 -79.39
CA ALA A 173 10.59 -23.91 -79.88
C ALA A 173 10.21 -23.45 -81.30
N LEU A 174 10.33 -22.15 -81.59
CA LEU A 174 10.06 -21.60 -82.93
C LEU A 174 11.04 -22.11 -83.99
N THR A 175 12.30 -22.43 -83.64
CA THR A 175 13.24 -23.04 -84.60
C THR A 175 12.86 -24.49 -84.90
N HIS A 176 12.46 -25.27 -83.89
CA HIS A 176 12.02 -26.66 -84.09
C HIS A 176 10.71 -26.74 -84.89
N VAL A 177 9.81 -25.77 -84.77
CA VAL A 177 8.58 -25.73 -85.59
C VAL A 177 8.89 -25.63 -87.08
N ASP A 178 9.90 -24.83 -87.47
CA ASP A 178 10.29 -24.72 -88.89
C ASP A 178 10.82 -26.05 -89.44
N GLU A 179 11.63 -26.77 -88.65
CA GLU A 179 12.15 -28.10 -88.99
C GLU A 179 11.02 -29.12 -89.13
N ILE A 180 10.13 -29.20 -88.14
CA ILE A 180 8.98 -30.12 -88.15
C ILE A 180 8.04 -29.80 -89.32
N ALA A 181 7.81 -28.51 -89.62
CA ALA A 181 6.99 -28.10 -90.75
C ALA A 181 7.61 -28.53 -92.09
N ALA A 182 8.93 -28.37 -92.26
CA ALA A 182 9.63 -28.82 -93.47
C ALA A 182 9.63 -30.35 -93.62
N GLU A 183 9.90 -31.10 -92.53
CA GLU A 183 9.85 -32.57 -92.53
C GLU A 183 8.44 -33.08 -92.84
N THR A 184 7.41 -32.50 -92.21
CA THR A 184 6.01 -32.87 -92.43
C THR A 184 5.58 -32.55 -93.86
N ALA A 185 5.93 -31.36 -94.37
CA ALA A 185 5.64 -30.99 -95.75
C ALA A 185 6.34 -31.91 -96.76
N GLN A 186 7.60 -32.29 -96.50
CA GLN A 186 8.34 -33.23 -97.34
C GLN A 186 7.67 -34.61 -97.35
N ALA A 187 7.28 -35.13 -96.18
CA ALA A 187 6.60 -36.42 -96.07
C ALA A 187 5.26 -36.43 -96.83
N VAL A 188 4.46 -35.37 -96.68
CA VAL A 188 3.16 -35.24 -97.37
C VAL A 188 3.33 -35.11 -98.89
N VAL A 189 4.24 -34.27 -99.38
CA VAL A 189 4.48 -34.09 -100.82
C VAL A 189 5.10 -35.35 -101.44
N GLY A 190 6.00 -36.01 -100.71
CA GLY A 190 6.61 -37.28 -101.14
C GLY A 190 5.58 -38.39 -101.39
N GLN A 191 4.51 -38.43 -100.58
CA GLN A 191 3.39 -39.36 -100.78
C GLN A 191 2.54 -39.05 -102.02
N ILE A 192 2.55 -37.80 -102.53
CA ILE A 192 1.68 -37.36 -103.63
C ILE A 192 2.42 -37.34 -104.98
N VAL A 193 3.66 -36.87 -105.01
CA VAL A 193 4.37 -36.51 -106.26
C VAL A 193 5.64 -37.35 -106.50
N GLY A 194 6.09 -38.14 -105.52
CA GLY A 194 7.33 -38.92 -105.58
C GLY A 194 8.50 -38.24 -104.86
N ASP A 195 9.73 -38.72 -105.08
CA ASP A 195 10.91 -38.23 -104.32
C ASP A 195 11.21 -36.75 -104.62
N VAL A 196 11.29 -35.94 -103.56
CA VAL A 196 11.50 -34.49 -103.64
C VAL A 196 12.69 -34.10 -102.76
N SER A 197 13.56 -33.24 -103.29
CA SER A 197 14.75 -32.82 -102.54
C SER A 197 14.40 -31.98 -101.31
N ALA A 198 15.02 -32.31 -100.18
CA ALA A 198 14.81 -31.63 -98.90
C ALA A 198 15.10 -30.12 -98.97
N ASP A 199 16.06 -29.72 -99.81
CA ASP A 199 16.46 -28.31 -99.96
C ASP A 199 15.39 -27.47 -100.68
N SER A 200 14.67 -28.07 -101.64
CA SER A 200 13.56 -27.41 -102.32
C SER A 200 12.37 -27.19 -101.38
N VAL A 201 12.04 -28.18 -100.56
CA VAL A 201 10.95 -28.09 -99.57
C VAL A 201 11.27 -27.05 -98.49
N ARG A 202 12.51 -27.05 -97.96
CA ARG A 202 12.96 -26.03 -97.00
C ARG A 202 12.90 -24.61 -97.59
N ALA A 203 13.34 -24.42 -98.84
CA ALA A 203 13.24 -23.12 -99.51
C ALA A 203 11.79 -22.66 -99.71
N ALA A 204 10.86 -23.57 -100.01
CA ALA A 204 9.44 -23.26 -100.18
C ALA A 204 8.77 -22.88 -98.85
N VAL A 205 9.03 -23.61 -97.76
CA VAL A 205 8.52 -23.29 -96.42
C VAL A 205 9.06 -21.95 -95.92
N ALA A 206 10.35 -21.68 -96.15
CA ALA A 206 10.95 -20.38 -95.82
C ALA A 206 10.32 -19.21 -96.60
N LYS A 207 9.92 -19.42 -97.86
CA LYS A 207 9.30 -18.40 -98.73
C LYS A 207 7.88 -18.01 -98.31
N VAL A 208 7.17 -18.86 -97.57
CA VAL A 208 5.82 -18.57 -97.03
C VAL A 208 5.89 -17.81 -95.69
N LYS A 209 7.03 -17.91 -94.98
CA LYS A 209 7.24 -17.29 -93.66
C LYS A 209 7.68 -15.82 -93.73
N GLY A 210 8.28 -15.39 -94.84
CA GLY A 210 8.65 -13.98 -95.11
C GLY A 210 7.51 -13.20 -95.74
#